data_AF-A0A7J6U799-F1
#
_entry.id   AF-A0A7J6U799-F1
#
_cell.length_a   1.000
_cell.length_b   1.000
_cell.length_c   1.000
_cell.angle_alpha   90.00
_cell.angle_beta   90.00
_cell.angle_gamma   90.00
#
_symmetry.space_group_name_H-M   'P 1'
#
loop_
_entity.id
_entity.type
_entity.pdbx_description
1 polymer ?
#
loop_
_entity_poly.entity_id
_entity_poly.type
_entity_poly.pdbx_seq_one_letter_code
_entity_poly.pdbx_strand_id
1 'polypeptide(L)'
;MMMEVYGLFRISEDVQEAKRKLNETKCKLDGLDLESWKPHTRSTLVTTFVVREVRDYSQAELCTNAWCKMMEMLEAMPLVPKEVCKGVGEGGDGGVDGDIRTMHLCECPGGFISATNHHLRTKHPNMKNWQWMAITLNPYFEGNSLTAMIDDDAFYRETYLKWSTGVDDSGNIMAYRNVRDLVDRAKR
;
A
#
# COMPACT_ATOMS: atom_id res chain seq x y z
N MET A 1 -21.32 20.74 -38.05
CA MET A 1 -20.10 21.33 -37.46
C MET A 1 -20.03 20.93 -36.00
N MET A 2 -19.57 19.71 -35.73
CA MET A 2 -19.42 19.09 -34.41
C MET A 2 -18.49 17.87 -34.60
N MET A 3 -17.26 18.13 -35.06
CA MET A 3 -16.30 17.09 -35.46
C MET A 3 -14.89 17.29 -34.89
N GLU A 4 -14.70 18.03 -33.80
CA GLU A 4 -13.33 18.35 -33.31
C GLU A 4 -13.15 18.30 -31.79
N VAL A 5 -13.71 17.30 -31.08
CA VAL A 5 -13.35 17.10 -29.65
C VAL A 5 -13.18 15.63 -29.29
N TYR A 6 -12.44 14.89 -30.10
CA TYR A 6 -11.79 13.65 -29.66
C TYR A 6 -10.36 13.64 -30.18
N GLY A 7 -9.48 14.38 -29.50
CA GLY A 7 -8.05 14.19 -29.65
C GLY A 7 -7.72 12.77 -29.21
N LEU A 8 -7.55 11.86 -30.16
CA LEU A 8 -7.01 10.53 -29.90
C LEU A 8 -5.65 10.70 -29.20
N PHE A 9 -5.57 10.33 -27.93
CA PHE A 9 -4.29 10.00 -27.31
C PHE A 9 -3.73 8.76 -28.03
N ARG A 10 -3.07 8.96 -29.17
CA ARG A 10 -2.31 7.92 -29.85
C ARG A 10 -1.07 7.67 -29.01
N ILE A 11 -1.06 6.54 -28.30
CA ILE A 11 0.14 6.04 -27.61
C ILE A 11 1.27 5.98 -28.64
N SER A 12 2.44 6.53 -28.31
CA SER A 12 3.57 6.61 -29.24
C SER A 12 4.01 5.22 -29.70
N GLU A 13 4.57 5.15 -30.91
CA GLU A 13 5.05 3.89 -31.48
C GLU A 13 6.14 3.27 -30.61
N ASP A 14 7.01 4.08 -30.00
CA ASP A 14 8.04 3.61 -29.07
C ASP A 14 7.45 2.93 -27.82
N VAL A 15 6.34 3.46 -27.27
CA VAL A 15 5.67 2.84 -26.11
C VAL A 15 4.97 1.54 -26.51
N GLN A 16 4.37 1.50 -27.70
CA GLN A 16 3.79 0.26 -28.25
C GLN A 16 4.87 -0.80 -28.47
N GLU A 17 6.03 -0.39 -28.98
CA GLU A 17 7.17 -1.26 -29.21
C GLU A 17 7.75 -1.80 -27.90
N ALA A 18 7.92 -0.93 -26.90
CA ALA A 18 8.37 -1.33 -25.57
C ALA A 18 7.37 -2.32 -24.92
N LYS A 19 6.06 -2.07 -25.05
CA LYS A 19 5.01 -3.00 -24.60
C LYS A 19 5.13 -4.36 -25.29
N ARG A 20 5.34 -4.38 -26.61
CA ARG A 20 5.51 -5.62 -27.37
C ARG A 20 6.73 -6.40 -26.86
N LYS A 21 7.90 -5.78 -26.80
CA LYS A 21 9.15 -6.40 -26.30
C LYS A 21 9.02 -6.93 -24.88
N LEU A 22 8.37 -6.17 -24.00
CA LEU A 22 8.12 -6.57 -22.61
C LEU A 22 7.25 -7.83 -22.58
N ASN A 23 6.15 -7.85 -23.32
CA ASN A 23 5.24 -9.00 -23.36
C ASN A 23 5.91 -10.23 -23.97
N GLU A 24 6.60 -10.07 -25.10
CA GLU A 24 7.37 -11.17 -25.72
C GLU A 24 8.41 -11.77 -24.77
N THR A 25 9.02 -10.94 -23.91
CA THR A 25 9.98 -11.42 -22.92
C THR A 25 9.29 -12.08 -21.72
N LYS A 26 8.22 -11.47 -21.19
CA LYS A 26 7.46 -12.02 -20.06
C LYS A 26 6.85 -13.38 -20.38
N CYS A 27 6.29 -13.54 -21.58
CA CYS A 27 5.66 -14.80 -22.01
C CYS A 27 6.63 -15.98 -22.06
N LYS A 28 7.95 -15.75 -22.12
CA LYS A 28 8.95 -16.82 -22.02
C LYS A 28 8.95 -17.50 -20.64
N LEU A 29 8.32 -16.89 -19.64
CA LEU A 29 8.23 -17.40 -18.27
C LEU A 29 6.89 -18.11 -17.99
N ASP A 30 5.92 -18.07 -18.90
CA ASP A 30 4.55 -18.57 -18.65
C ASP A 30 4.50 -20.08 -18.34
N GLY A 31 5.47 -20.85 -18.84
CA GLY A 31 5.58 -22.29 -18.60
C GLY A 31 6.41 -22.68 -17.38
N LEU A 32 6.99 -21.71 -16.64
CA LEU A 32 7.83 -22.00 -15.50
C LEU A 32 6.98 -22.16 -14.23
N ASP A 33 7.26 -23.23 -13.48
CA ASP A 33 6.65 -23.45 -12.18
C ASP A 33 7.09 -22.36 -11.19
N LEU A 34 6.10 -21.75 -10.52
CA LEU A 34 6.33 -20.62 -9.60
C LEU A 34 7.20 -21.02 -8.39
N GLU A 35 7.03 -22.24 -7.87
CA GLU A 35 7.80 -22.70 -6.72
C GLU A 35 9.27 -22.91 -7.07
N SER A 36 9.57 -23.37 -8.29
CA SER A 36 10.93 -23.43 -8.83
C SER A 36 11.52 -22.04 -9.18
N TRP A 37 10.67 -21.11 -9.61
CA TRP A 37 11.09 -19.78 -10.07
C TRP A 37 11.40 -18.81 -8.93
N LYS A 38 10.66 -18.88 -7.81
CA LYS A 38 10.86 -18.04 -6.62
C LYS A 38 12.31 -18.11 -6.06
N PRO A 39 12.94 -19.29 -5.87
CA PRO A 39 14.34 -19.38 -5.46
C PRO A 39 15.32 -18.75 -6.46
N HIS A 40 15.09 -18.97 -7.76
CA HIS A 40 15.96 -18.42 -8.81
C HIS A 40 15.93 -16.88 -8.77
N THR A 41 14.74 -16.29 -8.84
CA THR A 41 14.57 -14.83 -8.80
C THR A 41 15.15 -14.22 -7.53
N ARG A 42 14.95 -14.87 -6.37
CA ARG A 42 15.58 -14.46 -5.11
C ARG A 42 17.11 -14.48 -5.20
N SER A 43 17.71 -15.53 -5.75
CA SER A 43 19.18 -15.63 -5.87
C SER A 43 19.79 -14.58 -6.81
N THR A 44 19.04 -14.13 -7.83
CA THR A 44 19.50 -13.14 -8.80
C THR A 44 19.21 -11.70 -8.39
N LEU A 45 18.37 -11.48 -7.38
CA LEU A 45 17.96 -10.15 -6.97
C LEU A 45 19.07 -9.48 -6.15
N VAL A 46 19.68 -8.45 -6.73
CA VAL A 46 20.82 -7.73 -6.15
C VAL A 46 20.48 -6.98 -4.86
N THR A 47 19.20 -6.72 -4.59
CA THR A 47 18.71 -5.98 -3.40
C THR A 47 18.20 -6.89 -2.28
N THR A 48 18.44 -8.20 -2.34
CA THR A 48 17.98 -9.15 -1.30
C THR A 48 18.46 -8.82 0.11
N PHE A 49 19.62 -8.16 0.23
CA PHE A 49 20.18 -7.78 1.53
C PHE A 49 19.45 -6.59 2.16
N VAL A 50 18.73 -5.76 1.39
CA VAL A 50 18.18 -4.47 1.87
C VAL A 50 17.27 -4.65 3.08
N VAL A 51 16.30 -5.57 3.01
CA VAL A 51 15.37 -5.81 4.12
C VAL A 51 16.10 -6.26 5.39
N ARG A 52 17.15 -7.08 5.25
CA ARG A 52 17.96 -7.55 6.38
C ARG A 52 18.67 -6.38 7.05
N GLU A 53 19.44 -5.61 6.27
CA GLU A 53 20.19 -4.46 6.81
C GLU A 53 19.28 -3.40 7.44
N VAL A 54 18.15 -3.11 6.80
CA VAL A 54 17.15 -2.17 7.33
C VAL A 54 16.60 -2.67 8.66
N ARG A 55 16.24 -3.94 8.76
CA ARG A 55 15.73 -4.54 10.01
C ARG A 55 16.74 -4.43 11.15
N ASP A 56 18.00 -4.71 10.87
CA ASP A 56 19.07 -4.67 11.87
C ASP A 56 19.33 -3.24 12.37
N TYR A 57 19.16 -2.23 11.51
CA TYR A 57 19.41 -0.83 11.88
C TYR A 57 18.21 -0.11 12.51
N SER A 58 16.99 -0.36 12.02
CA SER A 58 15.83 0.52 12.29
C SER A 58 14.85 0.02 13.35
N GLN A 59 15.07 -1.15 13.96
CA GLN A 59 14.10 -1.79 14.86
C GLN A 59 12.69 -1.88 14.23
N ALA A 60 12.62 -2.05 12.90
CA ALA A 60 11.38 -2.02 12.16
C ALA A 60 10.47 -3.21 12.47
N GLU A 61 9.23 -2.92 12.87
CA GLU A 61 8.14 -3.88 12.98
C GLU A 61 7.73 -4.35 11.58
N LEU A 62 7.44 -5.65 11.40
CA LEU A 62 7.00 -6.22 10.12
C LEU A 62 7.86 -5.75 8.92
N CYS A 63 9.18 -5.72 9.10
CA CYS A 63 10.12 -5.25 8.09
C CYS A 63 10.15 -6.19 6.87
N THR A 64 9.37 -5.84 5.86
CA THR A 64 9.19 -6.53 4.58
C THR A 64 9.69 -5.66 3.42
N ASN A 65 9.74 -6.21 2.19
CA ASN A 65 10.00 -5.38 1.01
C ASN A 65 8.96 -4.25 0.85
N ALA A 66 7.70 -4.51 1.22
CA ALA A 66 6.66 -3.48 1.20
C ALA A 66 6.97 -2.37 2.21
N TRP A 67 7.40 -2.73 3.41
CA TRP A 67 7.84 -1.77 4.43
C TRP A 67 8.96 -0.86 3.89
N CYS A 68 10.01 -1.43 3.28
CA CYS A 68 11.13 -0.65 2.74
C CYS A 68 10.67 0.33 1.64
N LYS A 69 9.79 -0.12 0.73
CA LYS A 69 9.22 0.73 -0.33
C LYS A 69 8.43 1.89 0.24
N MET A 70 7.61 1.64 1.26
CA MET A 70 6.81 2.70 1.87
C MET A 70 7.69 3.70 2.61
N MET A 71 8.71 3.25 3.35
CA MET A 71 9.67 4.17 3.96
C MET A 71 10.41 5.02 2.93
N GLU A 72 10.87 4.41 1.83
CA GLU A 72 11.51 5.16 0.74
C GLU A 72 10.57 6.23 0.17
N MET A 73 9.30 5.91 -0.05
CA MET A 73 8.29 6.87 -0.50
C MET A 73 8.04 7.99 0.52
N LEU A 74 7.94 7.66 1.82
CA LEU A 74 7.71 8.63 2.89
C LEU A 74 8.89 9.59 3.08
N GLU A 75 10.14 9.13 2.88
CA GLU A 75 11.32 9.99 2.94
C GLU A 75 11.52 10.80 1.65
N ALA A 76 11.19 10.25 0.49
CA ALA A 76 11.43 10.89 -0.81
C ALA A 76 10.31 11.87 -1.22
N MET A 77 9.10 11.72 -0.69
CA MET A 77 7.92 12.47 -1.11
C MET A 77 7.20 13.09 0.10
N PRO A 78 6.60 14.29 -0.05
CA PRO A 78 5.84 14.93 1.03
C PRO A 78 4.43 14.31 1.18
N LEU A 79 4.37 13.02 1.52
CA LEU A 79 3.12 12.28 1.67
C LEU A 79 2.39 12.61 2.98
N VAL A 80 3.12 13.06 4.00
CA VAL A 80 2.56 13.50 5.27
C VAL A 80 2.35 15.02 5.21
N PRO A 81 1.11 15.53 5.40
CA PRO A 81 0.85 16.96 5.39
C PRO A 81 1.65 17.70 6.46
N LYS A 82 2.23 18.86 6.09
CA LYS A 82 3.07 19.66 6.98
C LYS A 82 2.29 20.26 8.15
N GLU A 83 0.98 20.40 7.98
CA GLU A 83 0.04 20.94 8.96
C GLU A 83 0.02 20.07 10.22
N VAL A 84 0.18 18.76 10.06
CA VAL A 84 0.25 17.82 11.20
C VAL A 84 1.59 17.94 11.96
N CYS A 85 2.59 18.58 11.35
CA CYS A 85 3.90 18.83 11.96
C CYS A 85 3.92 20.10 12.82
N LYS A 86 2.89 20.96 12.75
CA LYS A 86 2.86 22.21 13.51
C LYS A 86 2.43 21.93 14.94
N GLY A 87 3.39 22.07 15.85
CA GLY A 87 3.13 22.01 17.29
C GLY A 87 2.20 23.15 17.74
N VAL A 88 1.57 22.93 18.90
CA VAL A 88 0.79 23.94 19.62
C VAL A 88 1.71 25.14 19.94
N GLY A 89 1.71 26.19 19.11
CA GLY A 89 2.56 27.36 19.39
C GLY A 89 2.69 28.43 18.30
N GLU A 90 2.43 28.12 17.02
CA GLU A 90 2.65 29.10 15.93
C GLU A 90 1.38 29.31 15.08
N GLY A 91 0.56 30.28 15.48
CA GLY A 91 -0.56 30.80 14.68
C GLY A 91 -1.91 30.69 15.38
N GLY A 92 -2.39 31.80 15.95
CA GLY A 92 -3.65 31.92 16.67
C GLY A 92 -4.91 31.94 15.79
N ASP A 93 -5.07 30.95 14.90
CA ASP A 93 -6.31 30.74 14.17
C ASP A 93 -6.62 29.24 14.10
N GLY A 94 -7.42 28.73 15.05
CA GLY A 94 -8.28 27.54 14.94
C GLY A 94 -7.77 26.25 14.26
N GLY A 95 -6.45 26.04 14.15
CA GLY A 95 -5.86 24.95 13.38
C GLY A 95 -6.16 23.58 14.00
N VAL A 96 -6.65 22.65 13.16
CA VAL A 96 -7.03 21.28 13.51
C VAL A 96 -5.89 20.59 14.27
N ASP A 97 -6.22 19.99 15.41
CA ASP A 97 -5.33 19.21 16.26
C ASP A 97 -4.48 18.22 15.44
N GLY A 98 -3.24 17.96 15.88
CA GLY A 98 -2.21 17.11 15.24
C GLY A 98 -2.57 15.62 15.11
N ASP A 99 -3.70 15.35 14.48
CA ASP A 99 -4.29 14.04 14.24
C ASP A 99 -4.13 13.66 12.76
N ILE A 100 -3.58 12.47 12.50
CA ILE A 100 -3.45 11.92 11.15
C ILE A 100 -4.46 10.80 10.96
N ARG A 101 -5.11 10.80 9.80
CA ARG A 101 -5.89 9.66 9.31
C ARG A 101 -5.30 9.12 8.02
N THR A 102 -4.98 7.83 7.98
CA THR A 102 -4.54 7.15 6.76
C THR A 102 -5.45 5.99 6.39
N MET A 103 -5.56 5.72 5.09
CA MET A 103 -6.29 4.59 4.55
C MET A 103 -5.35 3.75 3.69
N HIS A 104 -5.35 2.44 3.92
CA HIS A 104 -4.45 1.50 3.24
C HIS A 104 -5.27 0.48 2.45
N LEU A 105 -5.06 0.41 1.15
CA LEU A 105 -5.85 -0.45 0.25
C LEU A 105 -5.02 -1.65 -0.18
N CYS A 106 -5.61 -2.84 -0.14
CA CYS A 106 -4.99 -4.10 -0.52
C CYS A 106 -3.70 -4.41 0.26
N GLU A 107 -3.66 -4.05 1.55
CA GLU A 107 -2.39 -3.86 2.24
C GLU A 107 -1.96 -5.01 3.16
N CYS A 108 -2.77 -6.05 3.35
CA CYS A 108 -2.32 -7.16 4.19
C CYS A 108 -1.14 -7.89 3.47
N PRO A 109 -0.01 -8.19 4.16
CA PRO A 109 0.15 -8.37 5.61
C PRO A 109 0.32 -7.11 6.46
N GLY A 110 0.46 -5.91 5.88
CA GLY A 110 0.49 -4.63 6.61
C GLY A 110 1.83 -3.91 6.58
N GLY A 111 2.70 -4.20 5.61
CA GLY A 111 4.05 -3.64 5.53
C GLY A 111 4.06 -2.11 5.44
N PHE A 112 3.19 -1.51 4.63
CA PHE A 112 3.05 -0.06 4.49
C PHE A 112 2.43 0.56 5.73
N ILE A 113 1.49 -0.11 6.38
CA ILE A 113 0.89 0.35 7.65
C ILE A 113 1.98 0.45 8.71
N SER A 114 2.79 -0.61 8.87
CA SER A 114 3.90 -0.62 9.82
C SER A 114 4.98 0.43 9.50
N ALA A 115 5.35 0.59 8.23
CA ALA A 115 6.29 1.64 7.81
C ALA A 115 5.75 3.04 8.11
N THR A 116 4.47 3.27 7.85
CA THR A 116 3.81 4.55 8.16
C THR A 116 3.82 4.81 9.67
N ASN A 117 3.52 3.80 10.49
CA ASN A 117 3.64 3.90 11.96
C ASN A 117 5.05 4.35 12.36
N HIS A 118 6.06 3.64 11.86
CA HIS A 118 7.46 3.89 12.19
C HIS A 118 7.88 5.31 11.79
N HIS A 119 7.57 5.74 10.58
CA HIS A 119 7.89 7.08 10.09
C HIS A 119 7.18 8.16 10.92
N LEU A 120 5.88 8.02 11.18
CA LEU A 120 5.13 9.00 11.96
C LEU A 120 5.66 9.14 13.38
N ARG A 121 5.98 8.02 14.04
CA ARG A 121 6.53 8.02 15.41
C ARG A 121 7.94 8.61 15.49
N THR A 122 8.75 8.42 14.46
CA THR A 122 10.16 8.87 14.45
C THR A 122 10.30 10.32 13.99
N LYS A 123 9.55 10.75 12.96
CA LYS A 123 9.67 12.08 12.35
C LYS A 123 8.70 13.10 12.93
N HIS A 124 7.59 12.65 13.52
CA HIS A 124 6.55 13.53 14.05
C HIS A 124 6.23 13.19 15.51
N PRO A 125 7.19 13.31 16.44
CA PRO A 125 7.00 12.95 17.85
C PRO A 125 5.91 13.77 18.55
N ASN A 126 5.55 14.94 17.99
CA ASN A 126 4.50 15.82 18.50
C ASN A 126 3.10 15.50 17.95
N MET A 127 2.98 14.55 17.01
CA MET A 127 1.68 14.06 16.52
C MET A 127 0.91 13.45 17.70
N LYS A 128 -0.33 13.91 17.91
CA LYS A 128 -1.16 13.47 19.04
C LYS A 128 -1.79 12.12 18.77
N ASN A 129 -2.53 12.00 17.68
CA ASN A 129 -3.20 10.76 17.32
C ASN A 129 -2.90 10.35 15.87
N TRP A 130 -2.74 9.05 15.68
CA TRP A 130 -2.80 8.44 14.35
C TRP A 130 -3.92 7.40 14.34
N GLN A 131 -4.91 7.64 13.50
CA GLN A 131 -5.92 6.65 13.16
C GLN A 131 -5.64 6.12 11.77
N TRP A 132 -5.82 4.83 11.59
CA TRP A 132 -5.74 4.22 10.27
C TRP A 132 -6.88 3.24 10.09
N MET A 133 -7.23 3.04 8.83
CA MET A 133 -8.14 2.00 8.37
C MET A 133 -7.48 1.29 7.19
N ALA A 134 -7.69 -0.02 7.10
CA ALA A 134 -7.21 -0.78 5.96
C ALA A 134 -8.31 -1.65 5.37
N ILE A 135 -8.14 -2.07 4.12
CA ILE A 135 -8.97 -3.10 3.48
C ILE A 135 -8.07 -4.03 2.68
N THR A 136 -8.40 -5.30 2.70
CA THR A 136 -7.78 -6.35 1.90
C THR A 136 -8.86 -7.38 1.57
N LEU A 137 -8.61 -8.30 0.64
CA LEU A 137 -9.43 -9.50 0.55
C LEU A 137 -9.40 -10.21 1.92
N ASN A 138 -10.58 -10.36 2.53
CA ASN A 138 -10.71 -10.89 3.89
C ASN A 138 -10.20 -12.35 3.91
N PRO A 139 -9.14 -12.67 4.68
CA PRO A 139 -8.56 -14.01 4.73
C PRO A 139 -9.52 -15.07 5.33
N TYR A 140 -10.58 -14.65 6.01
CA TYR A 140 -11.55 -15.54 6.65
C TYR A 140 -12.87 -15.65 5.89
N PHE A 141 -12.98 -15.03 4.71
CA PHE A 141 -14.17 -15.12 3.87
C PHE A 141 -14.03 -16.28 2.86
N GLU A 142 -14.87 -17.32 3.02
CA GLU A 142 -14.83 -18.56 2.21
C GLU A 142 -15.01 -18.33 0.70
N GLY A 143 -15.64 -17.22 0.30
CA GLY A 143 -15.84 -16.87 -1.10
C GLY A 143 -14.60 -16.32 -1.82
N ASN A 144 -13.52 -16.03 -1.09
CA ASN A 144 -12.26 -15.58 -1.67
C ASN A 144 -11.35 -16.78 -2.00
N SER A 145 -10.56 -16.67 -3.07
CA SER A 145 -9.64 -17.75 -3.47
C SER A 145 -8.51 -17.91 -2.46
N LEU A 146 -8.30 -19.13 -1.94
CA LEU A 146 -7.17 -19.48 -1.06
C LEU A 146 -5.80 -19.18 -1.70
N THR A 147 -5.71 -19.25 -3.04
CA THR A 147 -4.48 -18.89 -3.78
C THR A 147 -4.25 -17.39 -3.92
N ALA A 148 -5.26 -16.58 -3.64
CA ALA A 148 -5.17 -15.12 -3.58
C ALA A 148 -4.98 -14.62 -2.13
N MET A 149 -4.93 -15.54 -1.16
CA MET A 149 -4.78 -15.21 0.25
C MET A 149 -3.32 -15.11 0.67
N ILE A 150 -3.14 -14.46 1.80
CA ILE A 150 -1.88 -13.90 2.26
C ILE A 150 -1.16 -14.93 3.11
N ASP A 151 0.16 -15.05 2.93
CA ASP A 151 0.97 -16.04 3.62
C ASP A 151 1.11 -15.78 5.15
N ASP A 152 0.86 -14.55 5.60
CA ASP A 152 0.88 -14.14 7.02
C ASP A 152 -0.26 -13.17 7.35
N ASP A 153 -1.16 -13.60 8.22
CA ASP A 153 -2.35 -12.89 8.68
C ASP A 153 -2.22 -12.37 10.13
N ALA A 154 -1.06 -12.52 10.78
CA ALA A 154 -0.91 -12.23 12.21
C ALA A 154 -1.25 -10.78 12.53
N PHE A 155 -0.72 -9.83 11.76
CA PHE A 155 -1.02 -8.42 11.93
C PHE A 155 -2.51 -8.11 11.69
N TYR A 156 -3.12 -8.77 10.71
CA TYR A 156 -4.56 -8.63 10.42
C TYR A 156 -5.41 -9.06 11.62
N ARG A 157 -5.11 -10.22 12.24
CA ARG A 157 -5.83 -10.70 13.43
C ARG A 157 -5.72 -9.75 14.61
N GLU A 158 -4.50 -9.35 14.96
CA GLU A 158 -4.23 -8.50 16.12
C GLU A 158 -4.84 -7.11 15.98
N THR A 159 -5.08 -6.67 14.74
CA THR A 159 -5.62 -5.34 14.43
C THR A 159 -6.98 -5.40 13.74
N TYR A 160 -7.72 -6.51 13.82
CA TYR A 160 -8.93 -6.80 13.03
C TYR A 160 -9.94 -5.64 12.98
N LEU A 161 -10.16 -4.94 14.09
CA LEU A 161 -11.09 -3.81 14.18
C LEU A 161 -10.70 -2.59 13.32
N LYS A 162 -9.45 -2.52 12.85
CA LYS A 162 -8.94 -1.50 11.94
C LYS A 162 -9.09 -1.89 10.47
N TRP A 163 -9.48 -3.14 10.18
CA TRP A 163 -9.71 -3.65 8.84
C TRP A 163 -11.19 -3.57 8.48
N SER A 164 -11.50 -2.97 7.34
CA SER A 164 -12.82 -3.03 6.74
C SER A 164 -12.94 -4.31 5.93
N THR A 165 -13.97 -5.11 6.23
CA THR A 165 -14.34 -6.28 5.42
C THR A 165 -15.36 -5.93 4.33
N GLY A 166 -15.72 -4.65 4.20
CA GLY A 166 -16.79 -4.20 3.31
C GLY A 166 -18.18 -4.59 3.82
N VAL A 167 -19.21 -4.36 3.00
CA VAL A 167 -20.60 -4.65 3.38
C VAL A 167 -20.99 -6.12 3.17
N ASP A 168 -20.16 -6.85 2.42
CA ASP A 168 -20.36 -8.27 2.08
C ASP A 168 -19.32 -9.19 2.72
N ASP A 169 -18.53 -8.65 3.65
CA ASP A 169 -17.45 -9.34 4.38
C ASP A 169 -16.28 -9.87 3.53
N SER A 170 -16.32 -9.69 2.20
CA SER A 170 -15.28 -10.19 1.31
C SER A 170 -13.99 -9.36 1.32
N GLY A 171 -14.09 -8.09 1.72
CA GLY A 171 -13.01 -7.12 1.57
C GLY A 171 -12.62 -6.79 0.13
N ASN A 172 -13.45 -7.20 -0.85
CA ASN A 172 -13.18 -6.98 -2.27
C ASN A 172 -13.44 -5.52 -2.66
N ILE A 173 -12.37 -4.75 -2.89
CA ILE A 173 -12.45 -3.34 -3.29
C ILE A 173 -12.95 -3.14 -4.74
N MET A 174 -13.02 -4.18 -5.56
CA MET A 174 -13.63 -4.08 -6.88
C MET A 174 -15.17 -4.06 -6.81
N ALA A 175 -15.75 -4.46 -5.66
CA ALA A 175 -17.18 -4.35 -5.44
C ALA A 175 -17.54 -2.89 -5.11
N TYR A 176 -18.30 -2.24 -5.99
CA TYR A 176 -18.73 -0.83 -5.82
C TYR A 176 -19.35 -0.54 -4.44
N ARG A 177 -20.14 -1.49 -3.91
CA ARG A 177 -20.75 -1.39 -2.58
C ARG A 177 -19.72 -1.29 -1.44
N ASN A 178 -18.59 -2.01 -1.55
CA ASN A 178 -17.52 -1.98 -0.57
C ASN A 178 -16.73 -0.68 -0.65
N VAL A 179 -16.47 -0.17 -1.86
CA VAL A 179 -15.84 1.15 -2.06
C VAL A 179 -16.71 2.25 -1.46
N ARG A 180 -18.02 2.20 -1.70
CA ARG A 180 -18.96 3.20 -1.16
C ARG A 180 -18.96 3.22 0.36
N ASP A 181 -19.06 2.05 1.00
CA ASP A 181 -18.99 1.94 2.46
C ASP A 181 -17.66 2.46 3.01
N LEU A 182 -16.54 2.14 2.34
CA LEU A 182 -15.22 2.61 2.73
C LEU A 182 -15.10 4.14 2.67
N VAL A 183 -15.61 4.76 1.61
CA VAL A 183 -15.65 6.23 1.45
C VAL A 183 -16.54 6.88 2.52
N ASP A 184 -17.68 6.28 2.83
CA ASP A 184 -18.59 6.81 3.85
C ASP A 184 -18.01 6.67 5.27
N ARG A 185 -17.20 5.65 5.53
CA ARG A 185 -16.41 5.51 6.76
C ARG A 185 -15.27 6.51 6.85
N ALA A 186 -14.57 6.79 5.74
CA ALA A 186 -13.45 7.72 5.70
C ALA A 186 -13.84 9.18 6.04
N LYS A 187 -15.12 9.54 5.82
CA LYS A 187 -15.66 10.88 6.12
C LYS A 187 -16.00 11.09 7.59
N ARG A 188 -16.11 10.03 8.39
CA ARG A 188 -16.38 10.11 9.83
C ARG A 188 -15.06 10.33 10.55
#